data_AF-A0A1M4VZF5-F1
#
_entry.id   AF-A0A1M4VZF5-F1
#
_cell.length_a   1.000
_cell.length_b   1.000
_cell.length_c   1.000
_cell.angle_alpha   90.00
_cell.angle_beta   90.00
_cell.angle_gamma   90.00
#
_symmetry.space_group_name_H-M   'P 1'
#
loop_
_entity.id
_entity.type
_entity.pdbx_description
1 polymer ?
#
loop_
_entity_poly.entity_id
_entity_poly.type
_entity_poly.pdbx_seq_one_letter_code
_entity_poly.pdbx_strand_id
1 'polypeptide(L)'
;MTDTDKIYRGLVSFVHYDKHFATIEYKAGGKMKSINTKTKLPGAGGKTHHFRVGDEINFKLRLTDRGDRQTAYDVEFLYNGGLDKLTQKARSENRFSGYLKQVEDDLFVKEMETYLFFPLKLSPWENKPGEQSFNAPVTFQLVNLDKPKQIAAALSYRVFKPEYREALKAFEAKEPIPAIITKVSPYAVYLDLYGGKIPSKINLPAPGLENLEAGQELNVLISFMNEDRVVVQPA
;
A
#
# COMPACT_ATOMS: atom_id res chain seq x y z
N MET A 1 -12.31 -13.70 40.83
CA MET A 1 -13.18 -13.39 39.68
C MET A 1 -12.36 -12.63 38.66
N THR A 2 -11.88 -13.30 37.62
CA THR A 2 -11.25 -12.64 36.47
C THR A 2 -12.34 -11.89 35.72
N ASP A 3 -12.20 -10.58 35.64
CA ASP A 3 -13.10 -9.65 34.96
C ASP A 3 -12.92 -9.79 33.43
N THR A 4 -13.18 -10.99 32.89
CA THR A 4 -12.89 -11.36 31.50
C THR A 4 -13.78 -10.64 30.48
N ASP A 5 -14.91 -10.07 30.92
CA ASP A 5 -15.85 -9.37 30.03
C ASP A 5 -15.73 -7.84 30.08
N LYS A 6 -14.87 -7.30 30.94
CA LYS A 6 -14.65 -5.87 30.99
C LYS A 6 -13.93 -5.37 29.75
N ILE A 7 -14.56 -4.42 29.07
CA ILE A 7 -13.98 -3.71 27.94
C ILE A 7 -13.14 -2.55 28.47
N TYR A 8 -11.88 -2.52 28.05
CA TYR A 8 -10.93 -1.45 28.31
C TYR A 8 -10.74 -0.62 27.05
N ARG A 9 -10.53 0.68 27.23
CA ARG A 9 -10.10 1.58 26.16
C ARG A 9 -8.63 1.91 26.35
N GLY A 10 -7.86 1.87 25.26
CA GLY A 10 -6.43 2.14 25.28
C GLY A 10 -5.94 2.78 23.99
N LEU A 11 -4.68 3.17 24.03
CA LEU A 11 -3.93 3.78 22.93
C LEU A 11 -2.79 2.84 22.55
N VAL A 12 -2.65 2.53 21.27
CA VAL A 12 -1.48 1.80 20.77
C VAL A 12 -0.26 2.70 20.86
N SER A 13 0.63 2.46 21.81
CA SER A 13 1.85 3.27 22.01
C SER A 13 3.02 2.76 21.18
N PHE A 14 3.00 1.49 20.78
CA PHE A 14 4.07 0.90 19.98
C PHE A 14 3.58 -0.25 19.09
N VAL A 15 4.14 -0.37 17.88
CA VAL A 15 3.90 -1.50 16.98
C VAL A 15 5.24 -2.09 16.56
N HIS A 16 5.46 -3.36 16.88
CA HIS A 16 6.63 -4.11 16.43
C HIS A 16 6.27 -4.91 15.16
N TYR A 17 6.56 -4.34 14.00
CA TYR A 17 6.16 -4.95 12.72
C TYR A 17 6.79 -6.33 12.51
N ASP A 18 8.10 -6.49 12.76
CA ASP A 18 8.80 -7.79 12.60
C ASP A 18 8.29 -8.89 13.54
N LYS A 19 7.99 -8.53 14.79
CA LYS A 19 7.57 -9.51 15.82
C LYS A 19 6.06 -9.67 15.91
N HIS A 20 5.32 -8.97 15.05
CA HIS A 20 3.86 -9.02 14.93
C HIS A 20 3.10 -8.83 16.26
N PHE A 21 3.54 -7.87 17.09
CA PHE A 21 2.80 -7.45 18.28
C PHE A 21 2.72 -5.94 18.40
N ALA A 22 1.73 -5.47 19.14
CA ALA A 22 1.54 -4.06 19.49
C ALA A 22 1.39 -3.92 21.01
N THR A 23 1.87 -2.80 21.54
CA THR A 23 1.74 -2.41 22.95
C THR A 23 0.62 -1.39 23.08
N ILE A 24 -0.26 -1.62 24.05
CA ILE A 24 -1.43 -0.80 24.33
C ILE A 24 -1.26 -0.20 25.72
N GLU A 25 -1.36 1.12 25.80
CA GLU A 25 -1.43 1.86 27.06
C GLU A 25 -2.88 2.14 27.43
N TYR A 26 -3.25 1.85 28.68
CA TYR A 26 -4.62 2.02 29.16
C TYR A 26 -4.65 2.39 30.64
N LYS A 27 -5.76 2.98 31.09
CA LYS A 27 -5.99 3.30 32.52
C LYS A 27 -6.79 2.19 33.19
N ALA A 28 -6.29 1.69 34.32
CA ALA A 28 -7.03 0.76 35.16
C ALA A 28 -6.76 1.06 36.64
N GLY A 29 -7.82 1.28 37.41
CA GLY A 29 -7.71 1.61 38.84
C GLY A 29 -6.93 2.91 39.10
N GLY A 30 -7.12 3.92 38.24
CA GLY A 30 -6.46 5.21 38.35
C GLY A 30 -4.97 5.24 37.94
N LYS A 31 -4.37 4.10 37.59
CA LYS A 31 -2.97 4.01 37.14
C LYS A 31 -2.89 3.69 35.65
N MET A 32 -1.86 4.22 34.99
CA MET A 32 -1.48 3.81 33.64
C MET A 32 -0.88 2.40 33.68
N LYS A 33 -1.31 1.55 32.76
CA LYS A 33 -0.81 0.18 32.55
C LYS A 33 -0.52 -0.03 31.08
N SER A 34 0.34 -1.00 30.79
CA SER A 34 0.63 -1.46 29.43
C SER A 34 0.28 -2.94 29.27
N ILE A 35 -0.14 -3.32 28.06
CA ILE A 35 -0.45 -4.70 27.70
C ILE A 35 -0.11 -4.95 26.24
N ASN A 36 0.27 -6.18 25.89
CA ASN A 36 0.57 -6.54 24.51
C ASN A 36 -0.65 -7.19 23.82
N THR A 37 -0.75 -7.01 22.51
CA THR A 37 -1.64 -7.75 21.62
C THR A 37 -0.88 -8.27 20.40
N LYS A 38 -1.31 -9.38 19.81
CA LYS A 38 -0.82 -9.82 18.50
C LYS A 38 -1.42 -8.90 17.43
N THR A 39 -0.65 -8.56 16.38
CA THR A 39 -1.15 -7.73 15.27
C THR A 39 -1.80 -8.56 14.16
N LYS A 40 -1.38 -9.82 14.00
CA LYS A 40 -2.01 -10.81 13.13
C LYS A 40 -3.09 -11.57 13.90
N LEU A 41 -4.21 -10.90 14.19
CA LEU A 41 -5.40 -11.57 14.72
C LEU A 41 -6.25 -12.04 13.54
N PRO A 42 -6.66 -13.32 13.48
CA PRO A 42 -7.72 -13.72 12.56
C PRO A 42 -8.98 -12.99 13.01
N GLY A 43 -9.37 -11.96 12.26
CA GLY A 43 -10.59 -11.24 12.55
C GLY A 43 -11.76 -12.23 12.52
N ALA A 44 -12.68 -12.10 13.47
CA ALA A 44 -14.00 -12.70 13.33
C ALA A 44 -14.68 -12.06 12.10
N GLY A 45 -14.46 -12.63 10.91
CA GLY A 45 -15.14 -12.29 9.66
C GLY A 45 -14.74 -10.98 8.95
N GLY A 46 -13.71 -10.24 9.38
CA GLY A 46 -13.31 -8.95 8.78
C GLY A 46 -11.84 -8.88 8.34
N LYS A 47 -11.53 -8.01 7.34
CA LYS A 47 -10.15 -7.68 6.94
C LYS A 47 -9.34 -7.23 8.17
N THR A 48 -8.22 -7.89 8.43
CA THR A 48 -7.32 -7.59 9.56
C THR A 48 -6.98 -6.10 9.60
N HIS A 49 -7.25 -5.44 10.74
CA HIS A 49 -6.85 -4.05 10.95
C HIS A 49 -5.32 -3.96 11.01
N HIS A 50 -4.75 -3.02 10.27
CA HIS A 50 -3.32 -2.73 10.35
C HIS A 50 -3.08 -1.74 11.47
N PHE A 51 -2.66 -2.26 12.63
CA PHE A 51 -2.36 -1.46 13.81
C PHE A 51 -1.29 -0.39 13.52
N ARG A 52 -1.56 0.83 13.96
CA ARG A 52 -0.63 1.96 13.91
C ARG A 52 -0.46 2.54 15.31
N VAL A 53 0.69 3.18 15.52
CA VAL A 53 0.90 3.99 16.74
C VAL A 53 -0.16 5.11 16.77
N GLY A 54 -0.72 5.37 17.94
CA GLY A 54 -1.79 6.35 18.11
C GLY A 54 -3.20 5.83 17.79
N ASP A 55 -3.35 4.55 17.40
CA ASP A 55 -4.68 3.93 17.27
C ASP A 55 -5.35 3.90 18.65
N GLU A 56 -6.53 4.49 18.75
CA GLU A 56 -7.42 4.29 19.86
C GLU A 56 -8.27 3.05 19.64
N ILE A 57 -8.32 2.20 20.65
CA ILE A 57 -8.91 0.86 20.55
C ILE A 57 -9.70 0.51 21.80
N ASN A 58 -10.69 -0.36 21.62
CA ASN A 58 -11.29 -1.15 22.68
C ASN A 58 -10.66 -2.54 22.70
N PHE A 59 -10.55 -3.15 23.87
CA PHE A 59 -10.04 -4.51 24.02
C PHE A 59 -10.51 -5.15 25.33
N LYS A 60 -10.38 -6.48 25.42
CA LYS A 60 -10.57 -7.25 26.65
C LYS A 60 -9.26 -7.88 27.10
N LEU A 61 -9.17 -8.26 28.36
CA LEU A 61 -7.98 -8.91 28.94
C LEU A 61 -8.22 -10.41 29.12
N ARG A 62 -7.29 -11.23 28.61
CA ARG A 62 -7.24 -12.67 28.90
C ARG A 62 -5.83 -13.11 29.26
N LEU A 63 -5.70 -14.32 29.80
CA LEU A 63 -4.40 -14.97 29.92
C LEU A 63 -3.91 -15.44 28.53
N THR A 64 -2.59 -15.47 28.35
CA THR A 64 -1.92 -16.07 27.20
C THR A 64 -2.27 -17.56 27.09
N ASP A 65 -2.01 -18.15 25.92
CA ASP A 65 -2.25 -19.59 25.69
C ASP A 65 -1.46 -20.48 26.66
N ARG A 66 -0.33 -19.97 27.18
CA ARG A 66 0.49 -20.62 28.22
C ARG A 66 0.00 -20.35 29.66
N GLY A 67 -0.98 -19.47 29.85
CA GLY A 67 -1.55 -19.10 31.14
C GLY A 67 -0.67 -18.22 32.03
N ASP A 68 0.51 -17.83 31.56
CA ASP A 68 1.57 -17.20 32.37
C ASP A 68 1.49 -15.67 32.41
N ARG A 69 0.86 -15.04 31.42
CA ARG A 69 0.81 -13.59 31.26
C ARG A 69 -0.57 -13.13 30.80
N GLN A 70 -0.91 -11.87 31.06
CA GLN A 70 -2.09 -11.25 30.44
C GLN A 70 -1.75 -10.77 29.02
N THR A 71 -2.74 -10.81 28.14
CA THR A 71 -2.71 -10.24 26.78
C THR A 71 -4.03 -9.57 26.49
N ALA A 72 -4.00 -8.53 25.67
CA ALA A 72 -5.20 -7.99 25.07
C ALA A 72 -5.73 -8.94 23.98
N TYR A 73 -7.04 -9.05 23.87
CA TYR A 73 -7.77 -9.78 22.83
C TYR A 73 -9.08 -9.07 22.52
N ASP A 74 -9.78 -9.54 21.47
CA ASP A 74 -11.03 -8.90 21.00
C ASP A 74 -10.83 -7.40 20.78
N VAL A 75 -9.77 -7.07 20.03
CA VAL A 75 -9.30 -5.71 19.84
C VAL A 75 -10.09 -5.07 18.71
N GLU A 76 -10.78 -3.98 19.02
CA GLU A 76 -11.59 -3.21 18.10
C GLU A 76 -10.98 -1.81 17.91
N PHE A 77 -10.72 -1.44 16.66
CA PHE A 77 -10.23 -0.11 16.32
C PHE A 77 -11.36 0.93 16.34
N LEU A 78 -11.07 2.09 16.96
CA LEU A 78 -11.99 3.22 17.01
C LEU A 78 -11.58 4.30 16.01
N TYR A 79 -10.45 4.97 16.23
CA TYR A 79 -9.92 6.03 15.37
C TYR A 79 -8.42 6.24 15.61
N ASN A 80 -7.77 7.04 14.77
CA ASN A 80 -6.39 7.49 14.99
C ASN A 80 -6.31 8.98 14.66
N GLY A 81 -6.32 9.82 15.71
CA GLY A 81 -6.35 11.27 15.53
C GLY A 81 -5.10 11.84 14.84
N GLY A 82 -3.95 11.14 14.92
CA GLY A 82 -2.73 11.51 14.18
C GLY A 82 -2.90 11.28 12.68
N LEU A 83 -3.44 10.11 12.32
CA LEU A 83 -3.75 9.76 10.93
C LEU A 83 -4.81 10.69 10.33
N ASP A 84 -5.86 11.01 11.10
CA ASP A 84 -6.94 11.89 10.65
C ASP A 84 -6.40 13.30 10.33
N LYS A 85 -5.54 13.85 11.21
CA LYS A 85 -4.87 15.14 10.99
C LYS A 85 -3.98 15.12 9.75
N LEU A 86 -3.18 14.08 9.57
CA LEU A 86 -2.34 13.96 8.37
C LEU A 86 -3.18 13.85 7.10
N THR A 87 -4.27 13.08 7.14
CA THR A 87 -5.18 12.91 6.00
C THR A 87 -5.88 14.22 5.66
N GLN A 88 -6.29 15.00 6.66
CA GLN A 88 -6.85 16.34 6.45
C GLN A 88 -5.81 17.30 5.85
N LYS A 89 -4.59 17.33 6.40
CA LYS A 89 -3.49 18.14 5.86
C LYS A 89 -3.18 17.77 4.41
N ALA A 90 -3.18 16.48 4.07
CA ALA A 90 -2.95 16.00 2.71
C ALA A 90 -4.00 16.47 1.70
N ARG A 91 -5.21 16.84 2.13
CA ARG A 91 -6.26 17.38 1.24
C ARG A 91 -5.97 18.81 0.79
N SER A 92 -5.21 19.59 1.56
CA SER A 92 -4.80 20.95 1.20
C SER A 92 -3.35 21.02 0.73
N GLU A 93 -2.45 20.29 1.39
CA GLU A 93 -1.02 20.25 1.11
C GLU A 93 -0.50 18.82 1.29
N ASN A 94 -0.41 18.08 0.19
CA ASN A 94 0.06 16.70 0.20
C ASN A 94 1.58 16.63 0.01
N ARG A 95 2.33 17.08 1.01
CA ARG A 95 3.79 17.01 1.02
C ARG A 95 4.28 16.80 2.44
N PHE A 96 4.95 15.68 2.67
CA PHE A 96 5.41 15.25 3.98
C PHE A 96 6.88 14.84 3.94
N SER A 97 7.51 14.83 5.11
CA SER A 97 8.88 14.38 5.31
C SER A 97 8.87 13.12 6.18
N GLY A 98 9.70 12.15 5.83
CA GLY A 98 9.75 10.85 6.51
C GLY A 98 11.11 10.19 6.34
N TYR A 99 11.22 8.97 6.87
CA TYR A 99 12.38 8.11 6.66
C TYR A 99 11.95 6.83 5.97
N LEU A 100 12.67 6.43 4.92
CA LEU A 100 12.44 5.14 4.28
C LEU A 100 12.95 4.02 5.21
N LYS A 101 12.11 3.02 5.46
CA LYS A 101 12.40 1.86 6.31
C LYS A 101 12.08 0.60 5.53
N GLN A 102 12.91 -0.42 5.71
CA GLN A 102 12.63 -1.77 5.26
C GLN A 102 12.26 -2.63 6.47
N VAL A 103 11.21 -3.43 6.32
CA VAL A 103 10.74 -4.42 7.30
C VAL A 103 10.52 -5.69 6.50
N GLU A 104 11.34 -6.71 6.75
CA GLU A 104 11.41 -7.91 5.89
C GLU A 104 11.65 -7.51 4.41
N ASP A 105 10.76 -7.86 3.49
CA ASP A 105 10.84 -7.51 2.07
C ASP A 105 10.06 -6.24 1.69
N ASP A 106 9.25 -5.74 2.63
CA ASP A 106 8.34 -4.60 2.43
C ASP A 106 9.02 -3.27 2.79
N LEU A 107 8.65 -2.23 2.04
CA LEU A 107 9.12 -0.87 2.26
C LEU A 107 8.03 -0.01 2.90
N PHE A 108 8.44 0.84 3.84
CA PHE A 108 7.58 1.76 4.56
C PHE A 108 8.22 3.14 4.64
N VAL A 109 7.41 4.18 4.73
CA VAL A 109 7.84 5.51 5.14
C VAL A 109 7.38 5.74 6.56
N LYS A 110 8.32 6.00 7.46
CA LYS A 110 8.06 6.48 8.83
C LYS A 110 7.96 8.00 8.78
N GLU A 111 6.77 8.54 8.95
CA GLU A 111 6.52 9.99 8.97
C GLU A 111 7.20 10.62 10.20
N MET A 112 7.80 11.81 10.03
CA MET A 112 8.69 12.41 11.03
C MET A 112 7.97 12.88 12.30
N GLU A 113 6.80 13.51 12.19
CA GLU A 113 6.13 14.19 13.32
C GLU A 113 5.31 13.22 14.18
N THR A 114 4.58 12.32 13.54
CA THR A 114 3.64 11.38 14.18
C THR A 114 4.25 9.99 14.38
N TYR A 115 5.39 9.70 13.74
CA TYR A 115 6.00 8.38 13.71
C TYR A 115 5.11 7.27 13.13
N LEU A 116 4.04 7.64 12.42
CA LEU A 116 3.19 6.72 11.69
C LEU A 116 3.96 6.08 10.55
N PHE A 117 3.76 4.77 10.36
CA PHE A 117 4.32 4.03 9.24
C PHE A 117 3.26 3.91 8.15
N PHE A 118 3.68 4.22 6.93
CA PHE A 118 2.87 4.08 5.73
C PHE A 118 3.56 3.09 4.79
N PRO A 119 2.87 2.07 4.29
CA PRO A 119 3.45 1.20 3.26
C PRO A 119 3.82 2.04 2.05
N LEU A 120 4.99 1.78 1.46
CA LEU A 120 5.43 2.48 0.28
C LEU A 120 4.74 1.89 -0.94
N LYS A 121 3.94 2.70 -1.64
CA LYS A 121 3.38 2.36 -2.94
C LYS A 121 4.41 2.67 -4.02
N LEU A 122 4.87 1.63 -4.69
CA LEU A 122 5.72 1.73 -5.87
C LEU A 122 4.91 1.36 -7.10
N SER A 123 5.04 2.16 -8.15
CA SER A 123 4.59 1.77 -9.49
C SER A 123 5.31 0.50 -9.96
N PRO A 124 4.68 -0.37 -10.76
CA PRO A 124 5.37 -1.46 -11.47
C PRO A 124 6.51 -0.98 -12.38
N TRP A 125 6.46 0.30 -12.78
CA TRP A 125 7.36 0.96 -13.69
C TRP A 125 8.47 1.76 -12.98
N GLU A 126 8.42 1.84 -11.65
CA GLU A 126 9.45 2.48 -10.84
C GLU A 126 10.62 1.54 -10.55
N ASN A 127 11.80 2.11 -10.42
CA ASN A 127 12.93 1.45 -9.81
C ASN A 127 12.74 1.46 -8.29
N LYS A 128 12.88 0.29 -7.65
CA LYS A 128 12.89 0.20 -6.18
C LYS A 128 14.01 1.11 -5.65
N PRO A 129 13.75 1.92 -4.60
CA PRO A 129 14.82 2.67 -3.95
C PRO A 129 15.96 1.74 -3.50
N GLY A 130 17.20 2.16 -3.73
CA GLY A 130 18.37 1.40 -3.30
C GLY A 130 18.57 1.45 -1.79
N GLU A 131 19.32 0.50 -1.25
CA GLU A 131 19.56 0.37 0.20
C GLU A 131 20.20 1.60 0.83
N GLN A 132 20.99 2.36 0.06
CA GLN A 132 21.59 3.63 0.46
C GLN A 132 20.55 4.70 0.85
N SER A 133 19.30 4.56 0.37
CA SER A 133 18.20 5.46 0.71
C SER A 133 17.48 5.03 1.99
N PHE A 134 17.77 3.85 2.54
CA PHE A 134 17.17 3.41 3.79
C PHE A 134 17.69 4.22 4.96
N ASN A 135 16.79 4.58 5.88
CA ASN A 135 17.03 5.48 6.99
C ASN A 135 17.40 6.92 6.61
N ALA A 136 17.44 7.26 5.31
CA ALA A 136 17.62 8.62 4.84
C ALA A 136 16.29 9.39 4.87
N PRO A 137 16.33 10.72 5.08
CA PRO A 137 15.15 11.56 4.97
C PRO A 137 14.64 11.58 3.53
N VAL A 138 13.33 11.42 3.35
CA VAL A 138 12.65 11.44 2.06
C VAL A 138 11.45 12.39 2.10
N THR A 139 11.13 12.97 0.95
CA THR A 139 9.84 13.66 0.76
C THR A 139 8.85 12.69 0.13
N PHE A 140 7.62 12.67 0.64
CA PHE A 140 6.57 11.79 0.15
C PHE A 140 5.19 12.46 0.20
N GLN A 141 4.22 11.81 -0.43
CA GLN A 141 2.81 12.17 -0.42
C GLN A 141 1.99 10.98 0.06
N LEU A 142 0.85 11.26 0.70
CA LEU A 142 -0.13 10.24 1.05
C LEU A 142 -1.05 9.98 -0.13
N VAL A 143 -1.21 8.70 -0.49
CA VAL A 143 -2.12 8.24 -1.54
C VAL A 143 -3.27 7.44 -0.94
N ASN A 144 -4.35 7.28 -1.68
CA ASN A 144 -5.59 6.62 -1.24
C ASN A 144 -6.26 7.32 -0.03
N LEU A 145 -6.27 8.66 -0.01
CA LEU A 145 -6.82 9.47 1.09
C LEU A 145 -8.30 9.16 1.42
N ASP A 146 -9.07 8.66 0.46
CA ASP A 146 -10.49 8.30 0.66
C ASP A 146 -10.68 6.87 1.20
N LYS A 147 -9.58 6.12 1.38
CA LYS A 147 -9.60 4.75 1.90
C LYS A 147 -8.64 4.64 3.10
N PRO A 148 -9.05 5.01 4.32
CA PRO A 148 -8.18 5.07 5.50
C PRO A 148 -7.37 3.80 5.77
N LYS A 149 -7.96 2.63 5.50
CA LYS A 149 -7.30 1.32 5.67
C LYS A 149 -6.24 1.02 4.60
N GLN A 150 -6.22 1.76 3.50
CA GLN A 150 -5.33 1.58 2.35
C GLN A 150 -4.44 2.80 2.09
N ILE A 151 -4.38 3.75 3.03
CA ILE A 151 -3.48 4.89 2.93
C ILE A 151 -2.04 4.37 2.86
N ALA A 152 -1.31 4.86 1.87
CA ALA A 152 0.07 4.51 1.58
C ALA A 152 0.89 5.78 1.32
N ALA A 153 2.21 5.65 1.35
CA ALA A 153 3.13 6.71 0.97
C ALA A 153 3.59 6.49 -0.48
N ALA A 154 3.73 7.57 -1.23
CA ALA A 154 4.42 7.58 -2.52
C ALA A 154 5.53 8.62 -2.48
N LEU A 155 6.76 8.25 -2.89
CA LEU A 155 7.88 9.21 -2.89
C LEU A 155 7.59 10.36 -3.85
N SER A 156 8.01 11.57 -3.48
CA SER A 156 7.89 12.74 -4.36
C SER A 156 8.87 12.68 -5.53
N TYR A 157 10.05 12.08 -5.30
CA TYR A 157 11.07 11.89 -6.32
C TYR A 157 11.11 10.42 -6.72
N ARG A 158 10.48 10.10 -7.84
CA ARG A 158 10.37 8.74 -8.37
C ARG A 158 11.30 8.56 -9.54
N VAL A 159 11.94 7.40 -9.61
CA VAL A 159 12.83 7.04 -10.70
C VAL A 159 12.18 5.95 -11.54
N PHE A 160 11.54 6.35 -12.64
CA PHE A 160 10.92 5.39 -13.57
C PHE A 160 11.96 4.70 -14.45
N LYS A 161 11.65 3.46 -14.84
CA LYS A 161 12.38 2.67 -15.83
C LYS A 161 12.36 3.37 -17.21
N PRO A 162 13.42 3.22 -18.04
CA PRO A 162 13.50 3.89 -19.34
C PRO A 162 12.30 3.62 -20.25
N GLU A 163 11.82 2.38 -20.30
CA GLU A 163 10.74 1.94 -21.18
C GLU A 163 9.42 2.65 -20.86
N TYR A 164 9.15 2.93 -19.58
CA TYR A 164 7.98 3.71 -19.17
C TYR A 164 8.09 5.18 -19.58
N ARG A 165 9.31 5.76 -19.56
CA ARG A 165 9.52 7.13 -20.02
C ARG A 165 9.35 7.25 -21.53
N GLU A 166 9.78 6.24 -22.28
CA GLU A 166 9.56 6.16 -23.73
C GLU A 166 8.07 6.01 -24.06
N ALA A 167 7.37 5.11 -23.35
CA ALA A 167 5.93 4.97 -23.46
C ALA A 167 5.19 6.29 -23.14
N LEU A 168 5.63 7.03 -22.12
CA LEU A 168 5.04 8.32 -21.79
C LEU A 168 5.21 9.35 -22.92
N LYS A 169 6.40 9.40 -23.55
CA LYS A 169 6.62 10.26 -24.72
C LYS A 169 5.72 9.88 -25.89
N ALA A 170 5.60 8.59 -26.20
CA ALA A 170 4.72 8.10 -27.26
C ALA A 170 3.24 8.42 -26.97
N PHE A 171 2.81 8.30 -25.70
CA PHE A 171 1.48 8.67 -25.24
C PHE A 171 1.19 10.17 -25.45
N GLU A 172 2.11 11.05 -25.03
CA GLU A 172 1.97 12.49 -25.19
C GLU A 172 1.98 12.91 -26.68
N ALA A 173 2.80 12.26 -27.49
CA ALA A 173 2.88 12.50 -28.94
C ALA A 173 1.72 11.86 -29.73
N LYS A 174 0.92 10.97 -29.10
CA LYS A 174 -0.06 10.11 -29.77
C LYS A 174 0.56 9.32 -30.93
N GLU A 175 1.77 8.84 -30.70
CA GLU A 175 2.55 8.10 -31.70
C GLU A 175 2.18 6.61 -31.67
N PRO A 176 1.87 5.99 -32.82
CA PRO A 176 1.73 4.54 -32.91
C PRO A 176 3.05 3.86 -32.59
N ILE A 177 3.02 2.86 -31.70
CA ILE A 177 4.18 2.06 -31.33
C ILE A 177 3.96 0.59 -31.69
N PRO A 178 5.02 -0.12 -32.14
CA PRO A 178 4.93 -1.54 -32.40
C PRO A 178 4.81 -2.33 -31.08
N ALA A 179 3.91 -3.29 -31.05
CA ALA A 179 3.73 -4.23 -29.95
C ALA A 179 3.66 -5.66 -30.47
N ILE A 180 4.27 -6.60 -29.76
CA ILE A 180 4.24 -8.02 -30.14
C ILE A 180 3.06 -8.72 -29.48
N ILE A 181 2.26 -9.42 -30.26
CA ILE A 181 1.16 -10.24 -29.74
C ILE A 181 1.74 -11.44 -29.02
N THR A 182 1.52 -11.55 -27.72
CA THR A 182 2.00 -12.70 -26.93
C THR A 182 0.96 -13.80 -26.83
N LYS A 183 -0.32 -13.43 -26.83
CA LYS A 183 -1.43 -14.38 -26.73
C LYS A 183 -2.71 -13.80 -27.31
N VAL A 184 -3.45 -14.60 -28.05
CA VAL A 184 -4.82 -14.29 -28.49
C VAL A 184 -5.79 -15.18 -27.72
N SER A 185 -6.85 -14.58 -27.22
CA SER A 185 -7.95 -15.26 -26.52
C SER A 185 -9.29 -14.77 -27.06
N PRO A 186 -10.41 -15.47 -26.83
CA PRO A 186 -11.71 -15.04 -27.33
C PRO A 186 -12.14 -13.64 -26.87
N TYR A 187 -11.59 -13.15 -25.75
CA TYR A 187 -12.00 -11.89 -25.12
C TYR A 187 -10.93 -10.79 -25.17
N ALA A 188 -9.70 -11.13 -25.52
CA ALA A 188 -8.59 -10.17 -25.49
C ALA A 188 -7.39 -10.63 -26.30
N VAL A 189 -6.67 -9.65 -26.84
CA VAL A 189 -5.33 -9.77 -27.41
C VAL A 189 -4.34 -9.24 -26.38
N TYR A 190 -3.37 -10.06 -25.99
CA TYR A 190 -2.30 -9.68 -25.07
C TYR A 190 -1.08 -9.26 -25.88
N LEU A 191 -0.47 -8.16 -25.45
CA LEU A 191 0.57 -7.45 -26.17
C LEU A 191 1.74 -7.16 -25.24
N ASP A 192 2.94 -7.30 -25.77
CA ASP A 192 4.17 -6.87 -25.12
C ASP A 192 4.71 -5.63 -25.83
N LEU A 193 4.81 -4.55 -25.07
CA LEU A 193 5.46 -3.32 -25.50
C LEU A 193 6.90 -3.31 -24.96
N TYR A 194 7.81 -2.72 -25.74
CA TYR A 194 9.22 -2.55 -25.38
C TYR A 194 9.92 -3.86 -24.96
N GLY A 195 9.70 -4.95 -25.71
CA GLY A 195 10.35 -6.24 -25.44
C GLY A 195 9.91 -6.90 -24.13
N GLY A 196 8.60 -6.88 -23.85
CA GLY A 196 8.00 -7.52 -22.68
C GLY A 196 8.15 -6.75 -21.37
N LYS A 197 8.61 -5.49 -21.43
CA LYS A 197 8.77 -4.63 -20.25
C LYS A 197 7.47 -3.99 -19.81
N ILE A 198 6.54 -3.78 -20.75
CA ILE A 198 5.20 -3.24 -20.47
C ILE A 198 4.16 -4.19 -21.08
N PRO A 199 3.60 -5.12 -20.29
CA PRO A 199 2.51 -5.96 -20.75
C PRO A 199 1.22 -5.13 -20.86
N SER A 200 0.46 -5.38 -21.91
CA SER A 200 -0.83 -4.72 -22.17
C SER A 200 -1.82 -5.69 -22.78
N LYS A 201 -3.08 -5.25 -22.89
CA LYS A 201 -4.12 -6.00 -23.58
C LYS A 201 -5.12 -5.08 -24.26
N ILE A 202 -5.68 -5.56 -25.37
CA ILE A 202 -6.84 -4.98 -26.03
C ILE A 202 -8.00 -5.96 -25.84
N ASN A 203 -9.13 -5.48 -25.31
CA ASN A 203 -10.32 -6.32 -25.18
C ASN A 203 -11.02 -6.47 -26.54
N LEU A 204 -11.57 -7.65 -26.81
CA LEU A 204 -12.36 -7.96 -28.00
C LEU A 204 -13.87 -7.87 -27.68
N PRO A 205 -14.72 -7.60 -28.68
CA PRO A 205 -14.38 -7.30 -30.08
C PRO A 205 -13.82 -5.88 -30.24
N ALA A 206 -12.82 -5.72 -31.11
CA ALA A 206 -12.27 -4.43 -31.49
C ALA A 206 -12.09 -4.38 -33.02
N PRO A 207 -12.40 -3.25 -33.68
CA PRO A 207 -12.24 -3.11 -35.13
C PRO A 207 -10.80 -3.36 -35.56
N GLY A 208 -10.61 -4.06 -36.69
CA GLY A 208 -9.28 -4.29 -37.27
C GLY A 208 -8.44 -5.38 -36.60
N LEU A 209 -9.01 -6.15 -35.66
CA LEU A 209 -8.33 -7.24 -34.95
C LEU A 209 -8.88 -8.62 -35.34
N GLU A 210 -8.88 -8.90 -36.64
CA GLU A 210 -9.32 -10.18 -37.23
C GLU A 210 -8.10 -11.05 -37.55
N ASN A 211 -8.17 -12.36 -37.31
CA ASN A 211 -7.13 -13.34 -37.65
C ASN A 211 -5.73 -13.04 -37.07
N LEU A 212 -5.67 -12.62 -35.82
CA LEU A 212 -4.41 -12.35 -35.13
C LEU A 212 -3.77 -13.64 -34.59
N GLU A 213 -2.44 -13.71 -34.67
CA GLU A 213 -1.65 -14.82 -34.12
C GLU A 213 -0.54 -14.32 -33.20
N ALA A 214 -0.14 -15.17 -32.24
CA ALA A 214 0.98 -14.87 -31.37
C ALA A 214 2.29 -14.76 -32.18
N GLY A 215 3.13 -13.80 -31.82
CA GLY A 215 4.39 -13.47 -32.50
C GLY A 215 4.24 -12.38 -33.57
N GLN A 216 3.03 -12.02 -33.98
CA GLN A 216 2.80 -10.92 -34.91
C GLN A 216 3.03 -9.56 -34.25
N GLU A 217 3.48 -8.59 -35.05
CA GLU A 217 3.58 -7.19 -34.64
C GLU A 217 2.29 -6.45 -34.97
N LEU A 218 1.82 -5.64 -34.02
CA LEU A 218 0.64 -4.80 -34.15
C LEU A 218 1.01 -3.37 -33.71
N ASN A 219 0.75 -2.39 -34.57
CA ASN A 219 0.87 -0.99 -34.18
C ASN A 219 -0.30 -0.59 -33.29
N VAL A 220 0.02 -0.01 -32.13
CA VAL A 220 -0.96 0.41 -31.13
C VAL A 220 -0.71 1.84 -30.69
N LEU A 221 -1.78 2.51 -30.28
CA LEU A 221 -1.74 3.78 -29.59
C LEU A 221 -1.94 3.56 -28.10
N ILE A 222 -1.15 4.24 -27.27
CA ILE A 222 -1.43 4.33 -25.85
C ILE A 222 -2.62 5.29 -25.69
N SER A 223 -3.76 4.79 -25.20
CA SER A 223 -5.00 5.57 -25.04
C SER A 223 -5.15 6.15 -23.64
N PHE A 224 -4.55 5.51 -22.64
CA PHE A 224 -4.49 6.00 -21.27
C PHE A 224 -3.22 5.50 -20.59
N MET A 225 -2.58 6.38 -19.83
CA MET A 225 -1.38 6.05 -19.09
C MET A 225 -1.34 6.77 -17.75
N ASN A 226 -1.01 6.03 -16.71
CA ASN A 226 -0.58 6.57 -15.43
C ASN A 226 0.46 5.64 -14.79
N GLU A 227 0.92 6.02 -13.61
CA GLU A 227 1.95 5.30 -12.87
C GLU A 227 1.56 3.85 -12.54
N ASP A 228 0.28 3.48 -12.53
CA ASP A 228 -0.15 2.13 -12.19
C ASP A 228 -0.58 1.31 -13.41
N ARG A 229 -0.87 1.96 -14.54
CA ARG A 229 -1.59 1.35 -15.66
C ARG A 229 -1.26 1.99 -16.99
N VAL A 230 -1.03 1.13 -17.98
CA VAL A 230 -0.97 1.47 -19.40
C VAL A 230 -2.15 0.79 -20.11
N VAL A 231 -2.85 1.53 -20.95
CA VAL A 231 -3.96 1.02 -21.78
C VAL A 231 -3.66 1.40 -23.22
N VAL A 232 -3.85 0.43 -24.11
CA VAL A 232 -3.59 0.57 -25.53
C VAL A 232 -4.84 0.28 -26.35
N GLN A 233 -4.86 0.79 -27.57
CA GLN A 233 -5.87 0.53 -28.58
C GLN A 233 -5.19 0.34 -29.95
N PRO A 234 -5.87 -0.30 -30.91
CA PRO A 234 -5.37 -0.35 -32.29
C PRO A 234 -5.10 1.07 -32.81
N ALA A 235 -4.00 1.25 -33.53
CA ALA A 235 -3.64 2.52 -34.16
C ALA A 235 -4.56 2.87 -35.33
#